data_AF-A0A3Q1K864-F1
#
_entry.id   AF-A0A3Q1K864-F1
#
_cell.length_a   1.000
_cell.length_b   1.000
_cell.length_c   1.000
_cell.angle_alpha   90.00
_cell.angle_beta   90.00
_cell.angle_gamma   90.00
#
_symmetry.space_group_name_H-M   'P 1'
#
loop_
_entity.id
_entity.type
_entity.pdbx_description
1 polymer ?
#
loop_
_entity_poly.entity_id
_entity_poly.type
_entity_poly.pdbx_seq_one_letter_code
_entity_poly.pdbx_strand_id
1 'polypeptide(L)' 'MKRKFRVLVSGLAHFTTDMALATTVYNLLFRKTSTFAVTVMVGAVFFERLFDQGGDAMFEQINRGKLWQHVKHNYGKDEE' A
#
# COMPACT_ATOMS: atom_id res chain seq x y z
N MET A 1 -37.91 19.36 -2.09
CA MET A 1 -37.44 18.92 -3.43
C MET A 1 -35.94 19.18 -3.68
N LYS A 2 -35.38 20.36 -3.39
CA LYS A 2 -33.96 20.70 -3.67
C LYS A 2 -32.91 19.84 -2.94
N ARG A 3 -33.21 19.33 -1.74
CA ARG A 3 -32.28 18.47 -0.97
C ARG A 3 -32.07 17.09 -1.62
N LYS A 4 -33.14 16.45 -2.09
CA LYS A 4 -33.06 15.15 -2.80
C LYS A 4 -32.30 15.28 -4.14
N PHE A 5 -32.49 16.38 -4.86
CA PHE A 5 -31.76 16.66 -6.10
C PHE A 5 -30.26 16.87 -5.85
N ARG A 6 -29.88 17.61 -4.80
CA ARG A 6 -28.46 17.80 -4.42
C ARG A 6 -27.77 16.49 -4.05
N VAL A 7 -28.44 15.61 -3.30
CA VAL A 7 -27.91 14.29 -2.93
C VAL A 7 -27.70 13.40 -4.17
N LEU A 8 -28.65 13.44 -5.12
CA LEU A 8 -28.54 12.68 -6.38
C LEU A 8 -27.36 13.16 -7.25
N VAL A 9 -27.17 14.47 -7.39
CA VAL A 9 -26.06 15.06 -8.15
C VAL A 9 -24.72 14.82 -7.46
N SER A 10 -24.67 14.86 -6.13
CA SER A 10 -23.46 14.56 -5.36
C SER A 10 -23.02 13.11 -5.54
N GLY A 11 -23.95 12.15 -5.51
CA GLY A 11 -23.63 10.73 -5.74
C GLY A 11 -23.09 10.44 -7.15
N LEU A 12 -23.63 11.12 -8.17
CA LEU A 12 -23.13 11.06 -9.55
C LEU A 12 -21.74 11.70 -9.71
N ALA A 13 -21.42 12.74 -8.92
CA ALA A 13 -20.12 13.38 -8.94
C ALA A 13 -19.00 12.45 -8.44
N HIS A 14 -19.23 11.73 -7.33
CA HIS A 14 -18.27 10.72 -6.84
C HIS A 14 -18.03 9.60 -7.85
N PHE A 15 -19.10 9.10 -8.49
CA PHE A 15 -19.00 8.04 -9.49
C PHE A 15 -18.22 8.47 -10.75
N THR A 16 -18.33 9.73 -11.17
CA THR A 16 -17.60 10.27 -12.33
C THR A 16 -16.13 10.59 -12.01
N THR A 17 -15.80 11.00 -10.79
CA THR A 17 -14.41 11.23 -10.35
C THR A 17 -13.61 9.93 -10.16
N ASP A 18 -14.24 8.87 -9.67
CA ASP A 18 -13.58 7.57 -9.47
C ASP A 18 -13.18 6.93 -10.82
N MET A 19 -14.05 7.06 -11.82
CA MET A 19 -13.74 6.67 -13.19
C MET A 19 -12.61 7.53 -13.78
N ALA A 20 -12.49 8.81 -13.42
CA ALA A 20 -11.47 9.70 -13.95
C ALA A 20 -10.05 9.33 -13.48
N LEU A 21 -9.86 8.99 -12.20
CA LEU A 21 -8.56 8.55 -11.67
C LEU A 21 -8.14 7.22 -12.30
N ALA A 22 -9.02 6.21 -12.26
CA ALA A 22 -8.75 4.89 -12.81
C ALA A 22 -8.44 4.95 -14.32
N THR A 23 -9.20 5.75 -15.07
CA THR A 23 -8.96 5.97 -16.50
C THR A 23 -7.61 6.66 -16.76
N THR A 24 -7.23 7.62 -15.91
CA THR A 24 -5.94 8.31 -16.02
C THR A 24 -4.79 7.35 -15.75
N VAL A 25 -4.86 6.59 -14.67
CA VAL A 25 -3.86 5.59 -14.30
C VAL A 25 -3.73 4.51 -15.39
N TYR A 26 -4.84 4.02 -15.93
CA TYR A 26 -4.83 3.05 -17.03
C TYR A 26 -4.14 3.63 -18.27
N ASN A 27 -4.52 4.84 -18.69
CA ASN A 27 -3.94 5.46 -19.88
C ASN A 27 -2.43 5.77 -19.73
N LEU A 28 -1.97 6.09 -18.52
CA LEU A 28 -0.57 6.41 -18.25
C LEU A 28 0.32 5.17 -18.09
N LEU A 29 -0.13 4.19 -17.31
CA LEU A 29 0.72 3.08 -16.87
C LEU A 29 0.41 1.78 -17.61
N PHE A 30 -0.88 1.47 -17.81
CA PHE A 30 -1.33 0.13 -18.18
C PHE A 30 -1.77 -0.02 -19.66
N ARG A 31 -1.96 1.08 -20.40
CA ARG A 31 -2.47 1.05 -21.79
C ARG A 31 -1.46 0.54 -22.81
N LYS A 32 -0.17 0.84 -22.65
CA LYS A 32 0.89 0.38 -23.56
C LYS A 32 1.71 -0.72 -22.89
N THR A 33 1.98 -1.81 -23.61
CA THR A 33 2.73 -2.95 -23.07
C THR A 33 4.14 -2.57 -22.58
N SER A 34 4.80 -1.63 -23.25
CA SER A 34 6.13 -1.16 -22.85
C SER A 34 6.12 -0.39 -21.51
N THR A 35 5.18 0.54 -21.32
CA THR A 35 5.02 1.28 -20.06
C THR A 35 4.51 0.39 -18.94
N PHE A 36 3.67 -0.58 -19.28
CA PHE A 36 3.17 -1.59 -18.37
C PHE A 36 4.32 -2.42 -17.78
N ALA A 37 5.21 -2.95 -18.62
CA ALA A 37 6.34 -3.75 -18.18
C ALA A 37 7.25 -2.95 -17.21
N VAL A 38 7.56 -1.69 -17.54
CA VAL A 38 8.34 -0.81 -16.65
C VAL A 38 7.63 -0.57 -15.33
N THR A 39 6.31 -0.31 -15.37
CA THR A 39 5.50 -0.10 -14.18
C THR A 39 5.52 -1.32 -13.26
N VAL A 40 5.42 -2.53 -13.81
CA VAL A 40 5.50 -3.77 -13.03
C VAL A 40 6.88 -3.97 -12.43
N MET A 41 7.96 -3.75 -13.20
CA MET A 41 9.32 -3.91 -12.69
C MET A 41 9.62 -2.94 -11.53
N VAL A 42 9.28 -1.66 -11.70
CA VAL A 42 9.45 -0.65 -10.65
C VAL A 42 8.55 -0.98 -9.46
N GLY A 43 7.28 -1.31 -9.73
CA GLY A 43 6.31 -1.69 -8.70
C GLY A 43 6.79 -2.87 -7.87
N ALA A 44 7.39 -3.89 -8.48
CA ALA A 44 7.92 -5.06 -7.80
C ALA A 44 9.06 -4.72 -6.83
N VAL A 45 10.04 -3.90 -7.26
CA VAL A 45 11.18 -3.51 -6.39
C VAL A 45 10.70 -2.67 -5.20
N PHE A 46 9.75 -1.76 -5.41
CA PHE A 46 9.17 -0.99 -4.31
C PHE A 46 8.33 -1.87 -3.39
N PHE A 47 7.54 -2.79 -3.97
CA PHE A 47 6.70 -3.71 -3.22
C PHE A 47 7.55 -4.61 -2.33
N GLU A 48 8.62 -5.22 -2.84
CA GLU A 48 9.56 -6.05 -2.07
C GLU A 48 9.99 -5.35 -0.79
N ARG A 49 10.54 -4.13 -0.89
CA ARG A 49 11.03 -3.39 0.28
C ARG A 49 9.95 -3.04 1.29
N LEU A 50 8.76 -2.65 0.82
CA LEU A 50 7.65 -2.29 1.68
C LEU A 50 7.04 -3.52 2.35
N PHE A 51 6.94 -4.63 1.62
CA PHE A 51 6.31 -5.84 2.12
C PHE A 51 7.21 -6.58 3.11
N ASP A 52 8.53 -6.60 2.88
CA ASP A 52 9.49 -7.15 3.83
C ASP A 52 9.45 -6.36 5.15
N GLN A 53 9.65 -5.03 5.10
CA GLN A 53 9.65 -4.21 6.31
C GLN A 53 8.29 -4.19 7.02
N GLY A 54 7.21 -4.10 6.25
CA GLY A 54 5.85 -4.12 6.80
C GLY A 54 5.51 -5.48 7.41
N GLY A 55 5.91 -6.57 6.74
CA GLY A 55 5.74 -7.94 7.21
C GLY A 55 6.50 -8.20 8.51
N ASP A 56 7.78 -7.82 8.55
CA ASP A 56 8.62 -7.92 9.75
C ASP A 56 8.03 -7.13 10.92
N ALA A 57 7.63 -5.88 10.69
CA ALA A 57 7.04 -5.04 11.72
C ALA A 57 5.72 -5.62 12.26
N MET A 58 4.86 -6.12 11.35
CA MET A 58 3.61 -6.78 11.74
C MET A 58 3.86 -8.07 12.52
N PHE A 59 4.80 -8.89 12.07
CA PHE A 59 5.17 -10.13 12.73
C PHE A 59 5.76 -9.90 14.12
N GLU A 60 6.68 -8.94 14.23
CA GLU A 60 7.29 -8.52 15.49
C GLU A 60 6.23 -7.99 16.45
N GLN A 61 5.28 -7.18 15.96
CA GLN A 61 4.20 -6.64 16.77
C GLN A 61 3.30 -7.73 17.33
N ILE A 62 2.92 -8.72 16.51
CA ILE A 62 2.08 -9.85 16.93
C ILE A 62 2.81 -10.73 17.96
N ASN A 63 4.12 -10.84 17.85
CA ASN A 63 4.94 -11.72 18.68
C ASN A 63 5.84 -10.95 19.67
N ARG A 64 5.41 -9.76 20.11
CA ARG A 64 6.13 -8.97 21.10
C ARG A 64 6.46 -9.78 22.35
N GLY A 65 7.70 -9.64 22.82
CA GLY A 65 8.21 -10.34 23.99
C GLY A 65 8.54 -11.83 23.79
N LYS A 66 8.21 -12.43 22.64
CA LYS A 66 8.55 -13.83 22.32
C LYS A 66 9.78 -13.97 21.44
N LEU A 67 10.00 -13.04 20.50
CA LEU A 67 11.16 -13.10 19.61
C LEU A 67 12.46 -12.92 20.39
N TRP A 68 13.51 -13.62 19.95
CA TRP A 68 14.86 -13.49 20.48
C TRP A 68 15.32 -12.04 20.54
N GLN A 69 15.05 -11.24 19.50
CA GLN A 69 15.41 -9.81 19.47
C GLN A 69 14.83 -8.98 20.63
N HIS A 70 13.68 -9.39 21.19
CA HIS A 70 13.09 -8.74 22.35
C HIS A 70 13.72 -9.17 23.66
N VAL A 71 14.16 -10.42 23.78
CA VAL A 71 14.64 -10.99 25.05
C VAL A 71 16.17 -11.08 25.14
N LYS A 72 16.89 -10.92 24.02
CA LYS A 72 18.35 -11.02 23.96
C LYS A 72 19.07 -10.10 24.95
N HIS A 73 18.48 -8.93 25.25
CA HIS A 73 19.05 -7.98 26.21
C HIS A 73 19.15 -8.54 27.63
N ASN A 74 18.38 -9.58 27.96
CA ASN A 74 18.47 -10.27 29.25
C ASN A 74 19.64 -11.27 29.32
N TYR A 75 20.27 -11.58 28.19
CA TYR A 75 21.30 -12.61 28.07
C TYR A 75 22.65 -12.07 27.60
N GLY A 76 22.74 -10.76 27.29
CA GLY A 76 23.98 -10.11 26.88
C GLY A 76 24.75 -9.54 28.07
N LYS A 77 25.72 -10.30 28.60
CA LYS A 77 26.98 -9.76 29.13
C LYS A 77 28.03 -9.92 28.03
N ASP A 78 28.71 -8.82 27.73
CA ASP A 78 30.08 -8.73 27.22
C ASP A 78 30.48 -9.69 26.08
N GLU A 79 30.11 -9.34 24.84
CA GLU A 79 30.90 -9.74 23.67
C GLU A 79 31.29 -8.43 22.95
N GLU A 80 32.51 -7.98 23.25
CA GLU A 80 33.30 -7.11 22.35
C GLU A 80 33.50 -7.79 21.00
#